data_AF-A0A553PHK9-F1
#
_entry.id   AF-A0A553PHK9-F1
#
_cell.length_a   1.000
_cell.length_b   1.000
_cell.length_c   1.000
_cell.angle_alpha   90.00
_cell.angle_beta   90.00
_cell.angle_gamma   90.00
#
_symmetry.space_group_name_H-M   'P 1'
#
loop_
_entity.id
_entity.type
_entity.pdbx_description
1 polymer ?
#
loop_
_entity_poly.entity_id
_entity_poly.type
_entity_poly.pdbx_seq_one_letter_code
_entity_poly.pdbx_strand_id
1 'polypeptide(L)'
;CFEKDVDNKGIDIENYSNIKSPWRCQALCQSIPECQYFTYLPKNFRDMAFRKMCFLKTTRTTVGPNFVRPTGRLLYDCFEKDIGYPSNDLGLISNVTTVRECQDICQDTTRCEFFAYVPEQIPRHVAQHNCYLKSNKTIVVFKPGLLSGPKFC
;
A
#
# COMPACT_ATOMS: atom_id res chain seq x y z
N CYS A 1 4.12 1.78 -1.21
CA CYS A 1 4.80 0.58 -0.64
C CYS A 1 5.65 1.07 0.51
N PHE A 2 5.77 0.35 1.63
CA PHE A 2 6.73 0.68 2.68
C PHE A 2 7.85 -0.37 2.66
N GLU A 3 9.08 0.11 2.80
CA GLU A 3 10.27 -0.72 2.80
C GLU A 3 10.53 -1.24 4.22
N LYS A 4 10.85 -2.53 4.35
CA LYS A 4 11.25 -3.11 5.65
C LYS A 4 12.68 -2.71 5.94
N ASP A 5 12.96 -2.42 7.22
CA ASP A 5 14.30 -2.10 7.73
C ASP A 5 14.95 -0.87 7.08
N VAL A 6 14.14 0.06 6.57
CA VAL A 6 14.58 1.33 6.00
C VAL A 6 14.07 2.47 6.87
N ASP A 7 15.01 3.29 7.37
CA ASP A 7 14.69 4.61 7.91
C ASP A 7 14.84 5.65 6.81
N ASN A 8 13.72 6.23 6.37
CA ASN A 8 13.73 7.24 5.32
C ASN A 8 14.34 8.54 5.85
N LYS A 9 15.37 9.05 5.16
CA LYS A 9 16.00 10.34 5.51
C LYS A 9 14.98 11.47 5.36
N GLY A 10 14.65 12.15 6.46
CA GLY A 10 13.71 13.25 6.51
C GLY A 10 13.60 13.84 7.93
N ILE A 11 13.01 15.03 8.03
CA ILE A 11 12.75 15.71 9.30
C ILE A 11 11.45 15.14 9.88
N ASP A 12 11.46 14.77 11.15
CA ASP A 12 10.26 14.36 11.88
C ASP A 12 9.36 15.58 12.10
N ILE A 13 8.15 15.54 11.53
CA ILE A 13 7.13 16.59 11.70
C ILE A 13 6.13 16.24 12.80
N GLU A 14 5.88 14.95 13.03
CA GLU A 14 5.01 14.47 14.11
C GLU A 14 5.36 13.03 14.49
N ASN A 15 5.12 12.67 15.76
CA ASN A 15 5.32 11.32 16.26
C ASN A 15 4.11 10.81 17.06
N TYR A 16 3.78 9.54 16.86
CA TYR A 16 2.68 8.86 17.55
C TYR A 16 3.20 7.63 18.28
N SER A 17 2.75 7.43 19.51
CA SER A 17 3.06 6.24 20.32
C SER A 17 1.94 5.20 20.26
N ASN A 18 2.25 3.97 20.66
CA ASN A 18 1.28 2.86 20.76
C ASN A 18 0.55 2.53 19.44
N ILE A 19 1.16 2.84 18.30
CA ILE A 19 0.62 2.51 16.99
C ILE A 19 0.68 0.99 16.79
N LYS A 20 -0.47 0.39 16.49
CA LYS A 20 -0.62 -1.07 16.47
C LYS A 20 0.01 -1.73 15.23
N SER A 21 0.21 -0.98 14.16
CA SER A 21 0.70 -1.50 12.87
C SER A 21 1.34 -0.39 12.03
N PRO A 22 2.27 -0.76 11.11
CA PRO A 22 2.81 0.20 10.14
C PRO A 22 1.71 0.83 9.28
N TRP A 23 0.61 0.12 9.02
CA TRP A 23 -0.55 0.64 8.29
C TRP A 23 -1.23 1.81 8.97
N ARG A 24 -1.37 1.74 10.30
CA ARG A 24 -1.92 2.86 11.04
C ARG A 24 -0.98 4.06 10.99
N CYS A 25 0.33 3.84 11.00
CA CYS A 25 1.32 4.89 10.81
C CYS A 25 1.23 5.52 9.40
N GLN A 26 1.06 4.69 8.37
CA GLN A 26 0.85 5.15 7.00
C GLN A 26 -0.44 5.97 6.86
N ALA A 27 -1.56 5.48 7.41
CA ALA A 27 -2.83 6.19 7.36
C ALA A 27 -2.74 7.58 8.04
N LEU A 28 -1.98 7.68 9.14
CA LEU A 28 -1.66 8.96 9.77
C LEU A 28 -0.86 9.86 8.84
N CYS A 29 0.19 9.34 8.20
CA CYS A 29 0.96 10.09 7.20
C CYS A 29 0.06 10.59 6.06
N GLN A 30 -0.82 9.74 5.52
CA GLN A 30 -1.75 10.11 4.44
C GLN A 30 -2.76 11.18 4.84
N SER A 31 -3.06 11.32 6.14
CA SER A 31 -3.94 12.36 6.66
C SER A 31 -3.26 13.72 6.82
N ILE A 32 -1.92 13.77 6.73
CA ILE A 32 -1.11 14.98 6.91
C ILE A 32 -0.49 15.39 5.57
N PRO A 33 -0.92 16.51 4.96
CA PRO A 33 -0.42 16.96 3.66
C PRO A 33 1.11 17.12 3.56
N GLU A 34 1.75 17.45 4.68
CA GLU A 34 3.19 17.68 4.80
C GLU A 34 3.99 16.37 4.92
N CYS A 35 3.34 15.26 5.27
CA CYS A 35 3.98 13.98 5.45
C CYS A 35 4.27 13.33 4.09
N GLN A 36 5.54 13.00 3.88
CA GLN A 36 6.03 12.36 2.65
C GLN A 36 6.51 10.94 2.92
N TYR A 37 7.04 10.70 4.11
CA TYR A 37 7.56 9.40 4.54
C TYR A 37 7.08 9.11 5.94
N PHE A 38 7.07 7.84 6.30
CA PHE A 38 6.88 7.44 7.68
C PHE A 38 7.89 6.35 8.07
N THR A 39 8.25 6.31 9.35
CA THR A 39 9.03 5.24 9.95
C THR A 39 8.21 4.64 11.09
N TYR A 40 7.92 3.34 11.01
CA TYR A 40 7.21 2.61 12.07
C TYR A 40 8.17 1.64 12.77
N LEU A 41 8.22 1.72 14.09
CA LEU A 41 9.07 0.87 14.91
C LEU A 41 8.22 -0.23 15.56
N PRO A 42 8.50 -1.52 15.28
CA PRO A 42 7.63 -2.62 15.68
C PRO A 42 7.70 -2.90 17.20
N LYS A 43 6.79 -3.76 17.68
CA LYS A 43 6.71 -4.16 19.09
C LYS A 43 7.99 -4.81 19.64
N ASN A 44 8.82 -5.37 18.78
CA ASN A 44 10.09 -6.03 19.10
C ASN A 44 11.31 -5.14 18.82
N PHE A 45 11.11 -3.83 18.59
CA PHE A 45 12.21 -2.90 18.40
C PHE A 45 13.18 -2.94 19.60
N ARG A 46 14.48 -2.79 19.29
CA ARG A 46 15.59 -3.05 20.22
C ARG A 46 15.51 -2.15 21.45
N ASP A 47 15.19 -0.88 21.23
CA ASP A 47 14.93 0.07 22.30
C ASP A 47 13.44 0.04 22.70
N MET A 48 13.18 -0.17 23.99
CA MET A 48 11.83 -0.30 24.54
C MET A 48 11.05 1.01 24.48
N ALA A 49 11.72 2.16 24.60
CA ALA A 49 11.09 3.48 24.54
C ALA A 49 10.47 3.77 23.17
N PHE A 50 11.00 3.12 22.13
CA PHE A 50 10.65 3.35 20.75
C PHE A 50 9.71 2.30 20.15
N ARG A 51 9.30 1.30 20.93
CA ARG A 51 8.38 0.26 20.46
C ARG A 51 7.02 0.85 20.13
N LYS A 52 6.45 0.43 19.00
CA LYS A 52 5.15 0.90 18.49
C LYS A 52 5.12 2.42 18.25
N MET A 53 6.27 3.02 18.00
CA MET A 53 6.33 4.41 17.58
C MET A 53 6.15 4.54 16.07
N CYS A 54 5.51 5.63 15.69
CA CYS A 54 5.32 6.07 14.32
C CYS A 54 5.90 7.48 14.20
N PHE A 55 6.80 7.66 13.23
CA PHE A 55 7.42 8.94 12.92
C PHE A 55 6.96 9.36 11.54
N LEU A 56 6.35 10.54 11.46
CA LEU A 56 5.91 11.15 10.21
C LEU A 56 6.98 12.13 9.77
N LYS A 57 7.42 12.01 8.52
CA LYS A 57 8.62 12.67 8.02
C LYS A 57 8.35 13.45 6.75
N THR A 58 9.10 14.55 6.58
CA THR A 58 9.11 15.34 5.35
C THR A 58 10.54 15.66 4.92
N THR A 59 10.74 15.90 3.62
CA THR A 59 12.00 16.39 3.05
C THR A 59 11.98 17.89 2.77
N ARG A 60 10.83 18.56 2.99
CA ARG A 60 10.67 19.99 2.75
C ARG A 60 11.19 20.80 3.94
N THR A 61 12.10 21.74 3.68
CA THR A 61 12.73 22.62 4.68
C THR A 61 11.88 23.84 5.04
N THR A 62 10.75 24.08 4.36
CA THR A 62 9.89 25.26 4.59
C THR A 62 8.55 24.87 5.21
N VAL A 63 8.45 25.00 6.54
CA VAL A 63 7.17 25.00 7.25
C VAL A 63 6.59 26.42 7.12
N GLY A 64 5.71 26.65 6.14
CA GLY A 64 5.09 27.95 5.90
C GLY A 64 3.63 27.81 5.45
N PRO A 65 2.73 28.74 5.82
CA PRO A 65 1.27 28.57 5.76
C PRO A 65 0.65 28.65 4.35
N ASN A 66 1.48 28.70 3.30
CA ASN A 66 0.99 28.83 1.92
C ASN A 66 1.27 27.54 1.15
N PHE A 67 0.40 26.55 1.31
CA PHE A 67 0.30 25.47 0.33
C PHE A 67 -1.07 25.49 -0.36
N VAL A 68 -1.01 25.92 -1.62
CA VAL A 68 -2.03 25.65 -2.63
C VAL A 68 -2.25 24.14 -2.68
N ARG A 69 -3.48 23.71 -2.42
CA ARG A 69 -3.93 22.33 -2.66
C ARG A 69 -3.56 21.95 -4.08
N PRO A 70 -2.80 20.88 -4.33
CA PRO A 70 -2.91 20.20 -5.60
C PRO A 70 -4.36 19.70 -5.67
N THR A 71 -5.18 20.30 -6.54
CA THR A 71 -6.41 19.67 -7.02
C THR A 71 -5.98 18.50 -7.91
N GLY A 72 -5.51 17.44 -7.26
CA GLY A 72 -4.97 16.24 -7.87
C GLY A 72 -4.93 15.18 -6.78
N ARG A 73 -5.70 14.12 -6.97
CA ARG A 73 -5.79 13.00 -6.02
C ARG A 73 -4.37 12.42 -5.87
N LEU A 74 -3.80 12.43 -4.67
CA LEU A 74 -2.50 11.82 -4.39
C LEU A 74 -2.64 10.30 -4.58
N LEU A 75 -2.33 9.80 -5.78
CA LEU A 75 -2.28 8.36 -6.09
C LEU A 75 -0.97 7.78 -5.54
N TYR A 76 -0.91 7.58 -4.23
CA TYR A 76 0.08 6.71 -3.57
C TYR A 76 -0.50 5.31 -3.34
N ASP A 77 -1.23 4.78 -4.31
CA ASP A 77 -1.61 3.37 -4.28
C ASP A 77 -0.37 2.53 -4.59
N CYS A 78 -0.13 1.50 -3.78
CA CYS A 78 1.03 0.61 -3.94
C CYS A 78 0.80 -0.47 -5.02
N PHE A 79 -0.15 -0.21 -5.91
CA PHE A 79 -0.57 -1.13 -6.97
C PHE A 79 0.31 -0.97 -8.19
N GLU A 80 0.68 -2.10 -8.76
CA GLU A 80 1.46 -2.23 -9.98
C GLU A 80 0.51 -2.37 -11.16
N LYS A 81 0.53 -1.38 -12.05
CA LYS A 81 -0.28 -1.39 -13.26
C LYS A 81 0.37 -2.28 -14.32
N ASP A 82 -0.48 -3.02 -15.03
CA ASP A 82 -0.12 -3.89 -16.14
C ASP A 82 0.85 -5.01 -15.76
N ILE A 83 0.82 -5.43 -14.49
CA ILE A 83 1.65 -6.50 -13.94
C ILE A 83 0.78 -7.66 -13.50
N GLY A 84 1.19 -8.89 -13.79
CA GLY A 84 0.56 -10.11 -13.27
C GLY A 84 1.56 -11.09 -12.67
N TYR A 85 1.08 -11.93 -11.75
CA TYR A 85 1.85 -13.01 -11.13
C TYR A 85 1.25 -14.36 -11.57
N PRO A 86 1.75 -15.00 -12.64
CA PRO A 86 1.05 -16.08 -13.34
C PRO A 86 1.14 -17.44 -12.65
N SER A 87 1.69 -17.49 -11.44
CA SER A 87 1.84 -18.72 -10.65
C SER A 87 1.37 -18.48 -9.23
N ASN A 88 1.13 -19.57 -8.50
CA ASN A 88 0.76 -19.58 -7.09
C ASN A 88 -0.63 -19.02 -6.78
N ASP A 89 -1.56 -19.19 -7.73
CA ASP A 89 -2.98 -18.90 -7.57
C ASP A 89 -3.60 -19.72 -6.44
N LEU A 90 -4.23 -19.02 -5.50
CA LEU A 90 -4.99 -19.59 -4.39
C LEU A 90 -6.48 -19.65 -4.68
N GLY A 91 -6.95 -18.79 -5.58
CA GLY A 91 -8.35 -18.69 -5.92
C GLY A 91 -8.65 -17.48 -6.80
N LEU A 92 -9.84 -17.52 -7.38
CA LEU A 92 -10.42 -16.46 -8.19
C LEU A 92 -11.75 -16.06 -7.55
N ILE A 93 -11.93 -14.76 -7.29
CA ILE A 93 -13.20 -14.18 -6.90
C ILE A 93 -13.69 -13.29 -8.04
N SER A 94 -14.90 -13.55 -8.53
CA SER A 94 -15.55 -12.75 -9.57
C SER A 94 -16.47 -11.69 -8.96
N ASN A 95 -16.88 -10.71 -9.76
CA ASN A 95 -17.75 -9.59 -9.38
C ASN A 95 -17.16 -8.67 -8.30
N VAL A 96 -15.83 -8.62 -8.18
CA VAL A 96 -15.14 -7.64 -7.35
C VAL A 96 -15.14 -6.30 -8.06
N THR A 97 -15.65 -5.25 -7.43
CA THR A 97 -15.93 -3.97 -8.09
C THR A 97 -14.73 -3.02 -8.05
N THR A 98 -13.83 -3.20 -7.09
CA THR A 98 -12.66 -2.33 -6.91
C THR A 98 -11.38 -3.10 -6.58
N VAL A 99 -10.24 -2.51 -6.93
CA VAL A 99 -8.92 -3.04 -6.58
C VAL A 99 -8.71 -3.13 -5.05
N ARG A 100 -9.34 -2.21 -4.29
CA ARG A 100 -9.31 -2.20 -2.82
C ARG A 100 -10.09 -3.36 -2.23
N GLU A 101 -11.27 -3.64 -2.76
CA GLU A 101 -12.05 -4.82 -2.35
C GLU A 101 -11.26 -6.12 -2.62
N CYS A 102 -10.57 -6.22 -3.76
CA CYS A 102 -9.68 -7.36 -4.04
C CYS A 102 -8.53 -7.48 -3.02
N GLN A 103 -7.98 -6.34 -2.59
CA GLN A 103 -6.97 -6.29 -1.54
C GLN A 103 -7.53 -6.76 -0.20
N ASP A 104 -8.71 -6.27 0.22
CA ASP A 104 -9.35 -6.65 1.48
C ASP A 104 -9.63 -8.16 1.53
N ILE A 105 -10.11 -8.74 0.44
CA ILE A 105 -10.29 -10.19 0.30
C ILE A 105 -8.95 -10.93 0.49
N CYS A 106 -7.86 -10.40 -0.08
CA CYS A 106 -6.53 -10.97 0.13
C CYS A 106 -6.08 -10.87 1.59
N GLN A 107 -6.42 -9.80 2.30
CA GLN A 107 -6.14 -9.63 3.73
C GLN A 107 -6.82 -10.72 4.57
N ASP A 108 -8.08 -11.01 4.27
CA ASP A 108 -8.87 -12.02 4.96
C ASP A 108 -8.50 -13.46 4.56
N THR A 109 -7.77 -13.64 3.46
CA THR A 109 -7.32 -14.95 2.99
C THR A 109 -5.97 -15.32 3.62
N THR A 110 -5.96 -16.34 4.48
CA THR A 110 -4.79 -16.74 5.28
C THR A 110 -3.49 -16.91 4.49
N ARG A 111 -3.57 -17.49 3.28
CA ARG A 111 -2.39 -17.78 2.43
C ARG A 111 -2.10 -16.72 1.38
N CYS A 112 -2.98 -15.74 1.21
CA CYS A 112 -2.81 -14.71 0.18
C CYS A 112 -1.77 -13.70 0.66
N GLU A 113 -0.76 -13.45 -0.16
CA GLU A 113 0.29 -12.45 0.08
C GLU A 113 0.29 -11.36 -1.02
N PHE A 114 -0.30 -11.67 -2.17
CA PHE A 114 -0.44 -10.78 -3.32
C PHE A 114 -1.77 -11.02 -4.02
N PHE A 115 -2.22 -10.04 -4.79
CA PHE A 115 -3.41 -10.16 -5.61
C PHE A 115 -3.20 -9.55 -6.99
N ALA A 116 -4.06 -9.91 -7.93
CA ALA A 116 -4.19 -9.28 -9.22
C ALA A 116 -5.67 -9.02 -9.55
N TYR A 117 -6.00 -7.78 -9.89
CA TYR A 117 -7.36 -7.35 -10.16
C TYR A 117 -7.53 -6.93 -11.62
N VAL A 118 -8.63 -7.34 -12.25
CA VAL A 118 -9.01 -6.90 -13.60
C VAL A 118 -10.05 -5.78 -13.48
N PRO A 119 -9.65 -4.50 -13.54
CA PRO A 119 -10.59 -3.38 -13.58
C PRO A 119 -11.54 -3.47 -14.78
N GLU A 120 -12.68 -2.79 -14.66
CA GLU A 120 -13.58 -2.57 -15.79
C GLU A 120 -12.83 -1.83 -16.92
N GLN A 121 -12.92 -2.36 -18.14
CA GLN A 121 -12.30 -1.77 -19.33
C GLN A 121 -13.29 -1.67 -20.48
N ILE A 122 -13.11 -0.67 -21.32
CA ILE A 122 -13.87 -0.52 -22.56
C ILE A 122 -12.88 -0.50 -23.73
N PRO A 123 -13.01 -1.43 -24.70
CA PRO A 123 -14.07 -2.44 -24.86
C PRO A 123 -13.85 -3.70 -23.98
N ARG A 124 -14.94 -4.42 -23.65
CA ARG A 124 -14.87 -5.62 -22.80
C ARG A 124 -14.27 -6.82 -23.53
N HIS A 125 -12.96 -6.96 -23.48
CA HIS A 125 -12.24 -8.09 -24.08
C HIS A 125 -11.73 -9.13 -23.08
N VAL A 126 -11.89 -8.87 -21.78
CA VAL A 126 -11.32 -9.67 -20.69
C VAL A 126 -12.39 -9.89 -19.62
N ALA A 127 -12.29 -10.98 -18.86
CA ALA A 127 -13.15 -11.24 -17.72
C ALA A 127 -12.85 -10.22 -16.60
N GLN A 128 -13.60 -9.11 -16.63
CA GLN A 128 -13.53 -7.99 -15.70
C GLN A 128 -14.04 -8.36 -14.33
N HIS A 129 -13.73 -7.51 -13.35
CA HIS A 129 -14.16 -7.70 -11.96
C HIS A 129 -13.65 -9.00 -11.33
N ASN A 130 -12.59 -9.55 -11.91
CA ASN A 130 -11.92 -10.73 -11.40
C ASN A 130 -10.77 -10.33 -10.49
N CYS A 131 -10.75 -10.92 -9.31
CA CYS A 131 -9.71 -10.81 -8.31
C CYS A 131 -9.01 -12.17 -8.15
N TYR A 132 -7.75 -12.24 -8.55
CA TYR A 132 -6.90 -13.41 -8.42
C TYR A 132 -6.08 -13.30 -7.13
N LEU A 133 -6.27 -14.24 -6.21
CA LEU A 133 -5.53 -14.31 -4.94
C LEU A 133 -4.28 -15.16 -5.12
N LYS A 134 -3.14 -14.69 -4.61
CA LYS A 134 -1.83 -15.28 -4.90
C LYS A 134 -0.98 -15.39 -3.65
N SER A 135 -0.28 -16.51 -3.49
CA SER A 135 0.51 -16.75 -2.27
C SER A 135 1.93 -16.18 -2.29
N ASN A 136 2.45 -15.80 -3.46
CA ASN A 136 3.74 -15.12 -3.59
C ASN A 136 3.84 -14.37 -4.93
N LYS A 137 4.99 -13.69 -5.11
CA LYS A 137 5.38 -12.99 -6.34
C LYS A 137 6.74 -13.53 -6.83
N THR A 138 6.82 -14.81 -7.18
CA THR A 138 8.06 -15.39 -7.72
C THR A 138 8.30 -15.04 -9.20
N ILE A 139 7.23 -14.93 -9.97
CA ILE A 139 7.28 -14.58 -11.39
C ILE A 139 6.45 -13.31 -11.60
N VAL A 140 7.06 -12.33 -12.25
CA VAL A 140 6.44 -11.05 -12.60
C VAL A 140 6.42 -10.95 -14.11
N VAL A 141 5.23 -10.75 -14.68
CA VAL A 141 5.08 -10.58 -16.13
C VAL A 141 4.24 -9.35 -16.44
N PHE A 142 4.51 -8.73 -17.59
CA PHE A 142 3.66 -7.70 -18.13
C PHE A 142 2.33 -8.30 -18.61
N LYS A 143 1.23 -7.83 -18.04
CA LYS A 143 -0.15 -8.22 -18.36
C LYS A 143 -0.98 -6.95 -18.46
N PRO A 144 -1.14 -6.39 -19.67
CA PRO A 144 -1.97 -5.20 -19.88
C PRO A 144 -3.34 -5.35 -19.26
N GLY A 145 -3.74 -4.32 -18.53
CA GLY A 145 -5.05 -4.20 -17.95
C GLY A 145 -5.23 -4.85 -16.59
N LEU A 146 -4.17 -5.31 -15.95
CA LEU A 146 -4.18 -5.76 -14.57
C LEU A 146 -3.77 -4.64 -13.61
N LEU A 147 -4.34 -4.63 -12.42
CA LEU A 147 -3.82 -3.93 -11.25
C LEU A 147 -3.44 -4.95 -10.20
N SER A 148 -2.16 -5.12 -9.95
CA SER A 148 -1.67 -6.08 -8.95
C SER A 148 -1.13 -5.38 -7.72
N GLY A 149 -1.10 -6.08 -6.59
CA GLY A 149 -0.61 -5.49 -5.36
C GLY A 149 -0.30 -6.51 -4.28
N PRO A 150 0.42 -6.10 -3.22
CA PRO A 150 0.58 -6.90 -2.02
C PRO A 150 -0.73 -7.00 -1.24
N LYS A 151 -0.85 -8.03 -0.41
CA LYS A 151 -1.92 -8.21 0.60
C LYS A 151 -2.20 -6.94 1.36
N PHE A 152 -1.15 -6.20 1.68
CA PHE A 152 -1.26 -4.96 2.39
C PHE A 152 -0.50 -3.83 1.67
N CYS A 153 -1.26 -2.77 1.37
CA CYS A 153 -0.88 -1.39 1.09
C CYS A 153 -1.46 -0.54 2.24
#